data_AF-A0A497KBI4-F1
#
_entry.id   AF-A0A497KBI4-F1
#
_cell.length_a   1.000
_cell.length_b   1.000
_cell.length_c   1.000
_cell.angle_alpha   90.00
_cell.angle_beta   90.00
_cell.angle_gamma   90.00
#
_symmetry.space_group_name_H-M   'P 1'
#
loop_
_entity.id
_entity.type
_entity.pdbx_description
1 polymer ?
#
loop_
_entity_poly.entity_id
_entity_poly.type
_entity_poly.pdbx_seq_one_letter_code
_entity_poly.pdbx_strand_id
1 'polypeptide(L)'
;ADDFPIPQRPYIPANEMVGVGEIRERGVVLRYTFLEANDPTVEGKKRCSWDTNYFIGKDPNRWYTDVPNYREVVYHNVWDGVDVIFRLSNGFLKYDIIISPGADPEEIKIRIDGCNDLKIDFNGNMIIKTELWDIIEGELKAFYSGFSNLKINVKFTIYDPHTFGFALGNHDKSRAIVVDPLVYSTFLGGLNLDASEDLIVDSYGNVYVAGWTDSRDYPTTSGAYSRTYRGVCDIFVTKLNPSGASLIYSTYIGGSGSDYANTIVLDSMGNAFISGYTRSSNYPTSKRI
;
A
#
# COMPACT_ATOMS: atom_id res chain seq x y z
N ALA A 1 1.71 -2.27 -21.98
CA ALA A 1 2.69 -1.20 -22.29
C ALA A 1 1.89 0.04 -22.04
N ASP A 2 1.92 0.48 -20.80
CA ASP A 2 0.92 1.37 -20.26
C ASP A 2 1.59 2.73 -20.19
N ASP A 3 1.32 3.54 -21.22
CA ASP A 3 1.69 4.95 -21.25
C ASP A 3 0.97 5.64 -20.09
N PHE A 4 1.73 5.97 -19.06
CA PHE A 4 1.27 6.94 -18.07
C PHE A 4 1.07 8.29 -18.78
N PRO A 5 -0.06 8.98 -18.58
CA PRO A 5 -0.24 10.30 -19.16
C PRO A 5 0.82 11.25 -18.59
N ILE A 6 1.70 11.73 -19.47
CA ILE A 6 2.60 12.84 -19.19
C ILE A 6 1.71 14.02 -18.77
N PRO A 7 1.91 14.65 -17.61
CA PRO A 7 1.17 15.84 -17.23
C PRO A 7 1.38 16.90 -18.33
N GLN A 8 0.32 17.22 -19.08
CA GLN A 8 0.41 18.31 -20.04
C GLN A 8 0.54 19.60 -19.24
N ARG A 9 1.74 20.20 -19.28
CA ARG A 9 1.89 21.60 -18.85
C ARG A 9 0.95 22.44 -19.70
N PRO A 10 0.16 23.36 -19.10
CA PRO A 10 -0.68 24.26 -19.88
C PRO A 10 0.19 25.02 -20.89
N TYR A 11 -0.23 25.02 -22.15
CA TYR A 11 0.39 25.81 -23.21
C TYR A 11 0.14 27.29 -22.91
N ILE A 12 1.19 28.04 -22.59
CA ILE A 12 1.14 29.51 -22.42
C ILE A 12 1.65 30.12 -23.74
N PRO A 13 0.82 30.88 -24.47
CA PRO A 13 1.23 31.59 -25.68
C PRO A 13 2.42 32.52 -25.42
N ALA A 14 3.39 32.56 -26.34
CA ALA A 14 4.66 33.31 -26.18
C ALA A 14 4.46 34.82 -25.93
N ASN A 15 3.29 35.34 -26.26
CA ASN A 15 2.87 36.72 -26.13
C ASN A 15 2.32 37.09 -24.72
N GLU A 16 2.21 36.13 -23.79
CA GLU A 16 1.84 36.36 -22.39
C GLU A 16 3.00 36.12 -21.40
N MET A 17 4.23 35.93 -21.87
CA MET A 17 5.41 35.79 -21.00
C MET A 17 5.87 37.13 -20.41
N VAL A 18 5.00 37.78 -19.63
CA VAL A 18 5.40 38.82 -18.68
C VAL A 18 5.93 38.10 -17.45
N GLY A 19 7.25 37.98 -17.35
CA GLY A 19 7.98 37.67 -16.12
C GLY A 19 7.36 36.58 -15.25
N VAL A 20 7.29 35.33 -15.73
CA VAL A 20 7.02 34.19 -14.86
C VAL A 20 8.22 34.06 -13.94
N GLY A 21 8.15 34.67 -12.75
CA GLY A 21 9.14 34.46 -11.70
C GLY A 21 9.30 32.97 -11.46
N GLU A 22 10.53 32.52 -11.14
CA GLU A 22 10.77 31.13 -10.73
C GLU A 22 9.70 30.72 -9.71
N ILE A 23 8.88 29.72 -10.05
CA ILE A 23 8.04 29.05 -9.05
C ILE A 23 9.03 28.30 -8.17
N ARG A 24 9.39 28.92 -7.04
CA ARG A 24 10.19 28.26 -6.01
C ARG A 24 9.29 27.35 -5.22
N GLU A 25 9.24 26.09 -5.62
CA GLU A 25 8.67 25.04 -4.80
C GLU A 25 9.54 24.89 -3.55
N ARG A 26 8.92 25.03 -2.37
CA ARG A 26 9.59 24.76 -1.10
C ARG A 26 9.33 23.30 -0.75
N GLY A 27 10.39 22.51 -0.66
CA GLY A 27 10.34 21.11 -0.28
C GLY A 27 11.18 20.83 0.96
N VAL A 28 10.83 19.76 1.66
CA VAL A 28 11.68 19.16 2.70
C VAL A 28 12.26 17.89 2.13
N VAL A 29 13.58 17.70 2.28
CA VAL A 29 14.25 16.45 1.94
C VAL A 29 14.52 15.69 3.23
N LEU A 30 13.91 14.52 3.38
CA LEU A 30 14.27 13.59 4.44
C LEU A 30 15.34 12.63 3.93
N ARG A 31 16.44 12.51 4.66
CA ARG A 31 17.51 11.55 4.37
C ARG A 31 17.57 10.50 5.48
N TYR A 32 17.30 9.26 5.10
CA TYR A 32 17.40 8.11 5.98
C TYR A 32 18.82 7.56 5.94
N THR A 33 19.41 7.34 7.11
CA THR A 33 20.75 6.76 7.29
C THR A 33 20.66 5.60 8.26
N PHE A 34 21.12 4.42 7.85
CA PHE A 34 21.24 3.27 8.74
C PHE A 34 22.50 3.44 9.59
N LEU A 35 22.33 3.68 10.89
CA LEU A 35 23.44 3.88 11.82
C LEU A 35 24.08 2.54 12.16
N GLU A 36 25.41 2.53 12.28
CA GLU A 36 26.18 1.31 12.60
C GLU A 36 25.93 0.17 11.61
N ALA A 37 25.47 0.50 10.40
CA ALA A 37 25.25 -0.48 9.36
C ALA A 37 26.56 -1.10 8.89
N ASN A 38 26.47 -2.35 8.47
CA ASN A 38 27.53 -3.08 7.77
C ASN A 38 27.79 -2.47 6.37
N ASP A 39 28.46 -3.23 5.49
CA ASP A 39 28.51 -2.95 4.05
C ASP A 39 27.45 -3.82 3.33
N PRO A 40 26.16 -3.41 3.32
CA PRO A 40 25.10 -4.26 2.83
C PRO A 40 25.21 -4.49 1.32
N THR A 41 24.97 -5.72 0.90
CA THR A 41 24.78 -6.00 -0.53
C THR A 41 23.39 -5.58 -0.96
N VAL A 42 23.28 -4.97 -2.15
CA VAL A 42 22.00 -4.42 -2.64
C VAL A 42 21.52 -5.20 -3.84
N GLU A 43 20.27 -5.68 -3.79
CA GLU A 43 19.61 -6.43 -4.86
C GLU A 43 18.35 -5.69 -5.34
N GLY A 44 18.28 -5.40 -6.64
CA GLY A 44 17.05 -4.91 -7.28
C GLY A 44 16.15 -6.06 -7.73
N LYS A 45 14.88 -6.06 -7.32
CA LYS A 45 13.86 -7.05 -7.70
C LYS A 45 12.76 -6.44 -8.56
N LYS A 46 12.21 -7.26 -9.47
CA LYS A 46 11.16 -6.85 -10.41
C LYS A 46 11.57 -5.60 -11.20
N ARG A 47 12.59 -5.74 -12.06
CA ARG A 47 13.10 -4.64 -12.91
C ARG A 47 11.98 -4.04 -13.75
N CYS A 48 11.91 -2.71 -13.75
CA CYS A 48 11.00 -1.94 -14.59
C CYS A 48 11.50 -1.89 -16.04
N SER A 49 10.62 -1.51 -16.97
CA SER A 49 10.94 -1.42 -18.40
C SER A 49 11.66 -0.11 -18.79
N TRP A 50 12.04 0.72 -17.81
CA TRP A 50 12.68 2.01 -18.03
C TRP A 50 13.80 2.26 -17.02
N ASP A 51 14.76 3.09 -17.42
CA ASP A 51 15.92 3.52 -16.64
C ASP A 51 15.83 5.03 -16.34
N THR A 52 16.51 5.49 -15.28
CA THR A 52 16.51 6.90 -14.84
C THR A 52 17.91 7.50 -14.99
N ASN A 53 17.98 8.76 -15.40
CA ASN A 53 19.22 9.54 -15.43
C ASN A 53 19.17 10.65 -14.38
N TYR A 54 20.21 10.76 -13.55
CA TYR A 54 20.37 11.80 -12.52
C TYR A 54 21.51 12.74 -12.89
N PHE A 55 21.18 13.94 -13.34
CA PHE A 55 22.15 14.98 -13.70
C PHE A 55 22.35 15.95 -12.53
N ILE A 56 23.27 15.62 -11.62
CA ILE A 56 23.50 16.40 -10.40
C ILE A 56 24.44 17.58 -10.67
N GLY A 57 23.86 18.77 -10.89
CA GLY A 57 24.61 19.99 -11.13
C GLY A 57 25.34 20.00 -12.48
N LYS A 58 26.33 20.89 -12.63
CA LYS A 58 27.07 21.10 -13.89
C LYS A 58 28.28 20.18 -14.08
N ASP A 59 28.64 19.38 -13.08
CA ASP A 59 29.80 18.47 -13.13
C ASP A 59 29.36 17.09 -13.66
N PRO A 60 29.79 16.69 -14.87
CA PRO A 60 29.41 15.42 -15.46
C PRO A 60 29.88 14.19 -14.66
N ASN A 61 30.91 14.32 -13.82
CA ASN A 61 31.36 13.21 -12.96
C ASN A 61 30.35 12.87 -11.85
N ARG A 62 29.36 13.74 -11.64
CA ARG A 62 28.26 13.54 -10.69
C ARG A 62 26.96 13.12 -11.38
N TRP A 63 27.02 12.86 -12.68
CA TRP A 63 25.88 12.38 -13.44
C TRP A 63 25.86 10.85 -13.39
N TYR A 64 24.68 10.31 -13.12
CA TYR A 64 24.42 8.87 -13.17
C TYR A 64 23.45 8.62 -14.31
N THR A 65 23.85 7.85 -15.31
CA THR A 65 22.98 7.51 -16.45
C THR A 65 22.60 6.03 -16.44
N ASP A 66 21.51 5.71 -17.13
CA ASP A 66 21.02 4.34 -17.33
C ASP A 66 20.82 3.58 -16.01
N VAL A 67 20.41 4.29 -14.95
CA VAL A 67 20.20 3.69 -13.63
C VAL A 67 18.94 2.84 -13.68
N PRO A 68 19.04 1.51 -13.49
CA PRO A 68 17.88 0.63 -13.59
C PRO A 68 16.89 0.85 -12.46
N ASN A 69 15.61 0.92 -12.81
CA ASN A 69 14.52 1.03 -11.84
C ASN A 69 13.97 -0.34 -11.47
N TYR A 70 13.59 -0.51 -10.20
CA TYR A 70 13.05 -1.75 -9.65
C TYR A 70 11.81 -1.45 -8.81
N ARG A 71 10.87 -2.40 -8.75
CA ARG A 71 9.70 -2.26 -7.85
C ARG A 71 10.05 -2.55 -6.40
N GLU A 72 11.17 -3.24 -6.16
CA GLU A 72 11.66 -3.61 -4.85
C GLU A 72 13.19 -3.53 -4.84
N VAL A 73 13.76 -2.99 -3.76
CA VAL A 73 15.21 -2.94 -3.53
C VAL A 73 15.47 -3.56 -2.16
N VAL A 74 16.28 -4.61 -2.13
CA VAL A 74 16.65 -5.32 -0.91
C VAL A 74 18.07 -4.92 -0.53
N TYR A 75 18.23 -4.40 0.68
CA TYR A 75 19.53 -4.24 1.33
C TYR A 75 19.71 -5.44 2.26
N HIS A 76 20.66 -6.30 1.93
CA HIS A 76 20.95 -7.49 2.72
C HIS A 76 21.97 -7.18 3.82
N ASN A 77 21.71 -7.72 5.01
CA ASN A 77 22.60 -7.65 6.16
C ASN A 77 23.00 -6.20 6.49
N VAL A 78 22.02 -5.30 6.53
CA VAL A 78 22.22 -3.89 6.96
C VAL A 78 22.75 -3.87 8.39
N TRP A 79 22.16 -4.69 9.26
CA TRP A 79 22.73 -5.12 10.54
C TRP A 79 22.86 -6.64 10.53
N ASP A 80 23.52 -7.21 11.54
CA ASP A 80 23.81 -8.64 11.57
C ASP A 80 22.50 -9.46 11.60
N GLY A 81 22.23 -10.15 10.48
CA GLY A 81 21.01 -10.91 10.28
C GLY A 81 19.75 -10.08 10.01
N VAL A 82 19.89 -8.79 9.68
CA VAL A 82 18.77 -7.90 9.37
C VAL A 82 18.82 -7.39 7.94
N ASP A 83 17.78 -7.69 7.17
CA ASP A 83 17.59 -7.15 5.82
C ASP A 83 16.56 -6.00 5.85
N VAL A 84 16.74 -5.00 5.00
CA VAL A 84 15.77 -3.92 4.78
C VAL A 84 15.29 -3.95 3.35
N ILE A 85 13.98 -4.03 3.15
CA ILE A 85 13.38 -4.11 1.82
C ILE A 85 12.57 -2.84 1.57
N PHE A 86 12.96 -2.06 0.57
CA PHE A 86 12.16 -0.94 0.10
C PHE A 86 11.24 -1.35 -1.03
N ARG A 87 9.98 -0.90 -0.97
CA ARG A 87 8.97 -1.11 -2.00
C ARG A 87 8.18 0.16 -2.26
N LEU A 88 7.78 0.35 -3.51
CA LEU A 88 6.78 1.37 -3.85
C LEU A 88 5.39 0.76 -3.75
N SER A 89 4.52 1.38 -2.95
CA SER A 89 3.10 1.01 -2.83
C SER A 89 2.25 2.28 -2.92
N ASN A 90 1.34 2.35 -3.90
CA ASN A 90 0.45 3.50 -4.12
C ASN A 90 1.15 4.87 -4.20
N GLY A 91 2.36 4.92 -4.76
CA GLY A 91 3.16 6.15 -4.85
C GLY A 91 3.90 6.53 -3.57
N PHE A 92 3.77 5.75 -2.50
CA PHE A 92 4.51 5.92 -1.26
C PHE A 92 5.65 4.90 -1.16
N LEU A 93 6.77 5.33 -0.60
CA LEU A 93 7.85 4.44 -0.22
C LEU A 93 7.45 3.72 1.07
N LYS A 94 7.52 2.39 1.05
CA LYS A 94 7.36 1.52 2.21
C LYS A 94 8.65 0.74 2.43
N TYR A 95 8.90 0.38 3.68
CA TYR A 95 10.01 -0.48 4.06
C TYR A 95 9.49 -1.67 4.87
N ASP A 96 10.07 -2.84 4.64
CA ASP A 96 9.95 -4.00 5.51
C ASP A 96 11.32 -4.24 6.15
N ILE A 97 11.34 -4.60 7.44
CA ILE A 97 12.58 -5.03 8.10
C ILE A 97 12.46 -6.50 8.44
N ILE A 98 13.35 -7.30 7.85
CA ILE A 98 13.41 -8.75 8.05
C ILE A 98 14.47 -9.04 9.09
N ILE A 99 14.06 -9.55 10.24
CA ILE A 99 14.93 -9.91 11.35
C ILE A 99 15.06 -11.44 11.34
N SER A 100 16.25 -11.93 11.03
CA SER A 100 16.55 -13.37 11.01
C SER A 100 16.51 -13.98 12.42
N PRO A 101 16.34 -15.31 12.56
CA PRO A 101 16.45 -15.97 13.86
C PRO A 101 17.72 -15.58 14.61
N GLY A 102 17.58 -15.16 15.86
CA GLY A 102 18.68 -14.77 16.73
C GLY A 102 19.26 -13.37 16.51
N ALA A 103 18.87 -12.64 15.46
CA ALA A 103 19.31 -11.26 15.25
C ALA A 103 18.72 -10.32 16.32
N ASP A 104 19.46 -9.27 16.68
CA ASP A 104 19.06 -8.34 17.73
C ASP A 104 18.31 -7.13 17.13
N PRO A 105 16.99 -6.99 17.41
CA PRO A 105 16.23 -5.82 16.95
C PRO A 105 16.74 -4.49 17.50
N GLU A 106 17.48 -4.48 18.62
CA GLU A 106 17.99 -3.24 19.23
C GLU A 106 19.15 -2.61 18.45
N GLU A 107 19.78 -3.35 17.54
CA GLU A 107 20.80 -2.82 16.61
C GLU A 107 20.18 -1.90 15.54
N ILE A 108 18.89 -2.07 15.26
CA ILE A 108 18.19 -1.32 14.21
C ILE A 108 18.00 0.14 14.63
N LYS A 109 18.90 1.00 14.13
CA LYS A 109 18.86 2.44 14.36
C LYS A 109 18.88 3.20 13.04
N ILE A 110 17.81 3.94 12.79
CA ILE A 110 17.62 4.70 11.56
C ILE A 110 17.59 6.18 11.92
N ARG A 111 18.53 6.93 11.35
CA ARG A 111 18.57 8.39 11.46
C ARG A 111 17.82 9.04 10.31
N ILE A 112 17.02 10.06 10.58
CA ILE A 112 16.35 10.91 9.60
C ILE A 112 16.91 12.33 9.71
N ASP A 113 17.71 12.75 8.73
CA ASP A 113 18.09 14.16 8.59
C ASP A 113 17.03 14.93 7.79
N GLY A 114 16.87 16.22 8.08
CA GLY A 114 15.86 17.09 7.44
C GLY A 114 14.52 17.16 8.20
N CYS A 115 14.36 16.37 9.26
CA CYS A 115 13.33 16.60 10.27
C CYS A 115 13.84 17.56 11.35
N ASN A 116 12.91 18.24 12.03
CA ASN A 116 13.18 19.10 13.17
C ASN A 116 13.16 18.34 14.50
N ASP A 117 12.38 17.25 14.56
CA ASP A 117 12.18 16.44 15.75
C ASP A 117 11.48 15.12 15.39
N LEU A 118 11.65 14.10 16.22
CA LEU A 118 10.88 12.86 16.18
C LEU A 118 10.09 12.74 17.48
N LYS A 119 8.80 12.38 17.39
CA LYS A 119 7.94 12.14 18.57
C LYS A 119 7.11 10.89 18.41
N ILE A 120 6.65 10.32 19.53
CA ILE A 120 5.61 9.30 19.53
C ILE A 120 4.33 9.94 20.09
N ASP A 121 3.22 9.80 19.37
CA ASP A 121 1.91 10.28 19.82
C ASP A 121 1.26 9.32 20.83
N PHE A 122 0.07 9.68 21.34
CA PHE A 122 -0.64 8.86 22.33
C PHE A 122 -1.17 7.53 21.76
N ASN A 123 -1.22 7.37 20.44
CA ASN A 123 -1.62 6.14 19.76
C ASN A 123 -0.41 5.25 19.42
N GLY A 124 0.81 5.70 19.69
CA GLY A 124 2.04 4.99 19.35
C GLY A 124 2.53 5.22 17.92
N ASN A 125 1.98 6.20 17.19
CA ASN A 125 2.50 6.58 15.88
C ASN A 125 3.74 7.47 16.05
N MET A 126 4.71 7.30 15.17
CA MET A 126 5.86 8.19 15.07
C MET A 126 5.48 9.43 14.24
N ILE A 127 5.77 10.61 14.79
CA ILE A 127 5.58 11.91 14.16
C ILE A 127 6.96 12.44 13.79
N ILE A 128 7.20 12.62 12.50
CA ILE A 128 8.38 13.27 11.93
C ILE A 128 8.03 14.74 11.73
N LYS A 129 8.53 15.62 12.61
CA LYS A 129 8.31 17.06 12.49
C LYS A 129 9.13 17.62 11.33
N THR A 130 8.53 18.35 10.43
CA THR A 130 9.26 19.06 9.36
C THR A 130 8.97 20.56 9.38
N GLU A 131 9.67 21.33 8.55
CA GLU A 131 9.42 22.77 8.41
C GLU A 131 8.07 23.10 7.78
N LEU A 132 7.47 22.17 7.04
CA LEU A 132 6.23 22.39 6.28
C LEU A 132 5.05 21.76 6.99
N TRP A 133 5.06 20.44 7.14
CA TRP A 133 3.99 19.64 7.73
C TRP A 133 4.57 18.41 8.44
N ASP A 134 3.85 17.92 9.44
CA ASP A 134 4.22 16.68 10.11
C ASP A 134 3.96 15.48 9.19
N ILE A 135 4.90 14.53 9.17
CA ILE A 135 4.71 13.21 8.55
C ILE A 135 4.42 12.22 9.67
N ILE A 136 3.42 11.36 9.48
CA ILE A 136 3.00 10.37 10.48
C ILE A 136 3.32 8.97 9.94
N GLU A 137 4.20 8.25 10.63
CA GLU A 137 4.40 6.82 10.46
C GLU A 137 3.63 6.07 11.56
N GLY A 138 2.59 5.33 11.17
CA GLY A 138 1.64 4.72 12.10
C GLY A 138 1.33 3.27 11.79
N GLU A 139 0.55 2.65 12.68
CA GLU A 139 0.10 1.25 12.59
C GLU A 139 1.21 0.21 12.42
N LEU A 140 2.36 0.43 13.06
CA LEU A 140 3.47 -0.49 12.99
C LEU A 140 3.04 -1.92 13.39
N LYS A 141 3.29 -2.88 12.50
CA LYS A 141 2.93 -4.28 12.66
C LYS A 141 4.17 -5.15 12.58
N ALA A 142 4.21 -6.22 13.37
CA ALA A 142 5.24 -7.25 13.26
C ALA A 142 4.60 -8.63 13.25
N PHE A 143 5.12 -9.54 12.43
CA PHE A 143 4.65 -10.91 12.30
C PHE A 143 5.83 -11.85 12.14
N TYR A 144 5.64 -13.14 12.45
CA TYR A 144 6.59 -14.15 12.00
C TYR A 144 6.54 -14.27 10.47
N SER A 145 7.71 -14.34 9.84
CA SER A 145 7.82 -14.48 8.38
C SER A 145 7.01 -15.67 7.87
N GLY A 146 6.22 -15.45 6.82
CA GLY A 146 5.30 -16.44 6.24
C GLY A 146 3.97 -16.65 7.00
N PHE A 147 3.74 -15.96 8.12
CA PHE A 147 2.53 -16.13 8.93
C PHE A 147 1.92 -14.77 9.34
N SER A 148 1.11 -14.17 8.46
CA SER A 148 0.43 -12.88 8.71
C SER A 148 -0.52 -12.87 9.90
N ASN A 149 -0.90 -14.03 10.44
CA ASN A 149 -1.87 -14.11 11.55
C ASN A 149 -1.22 -14.23 12.93
N LEU A 150 0.10 -14.41 13.00
CA LEU A 150 0.84 -14.50 14.27
C LEU A 150 1.55 -13.17 14.55
N LYS A 151 0.78 -12.21 15.07
CA LYS A 151 1.24 -10.86 15.39
C LYS A 151 2.18 -10.85 16.61
N ILE A 152 3.23 -10.04 16.52
CA ILE A 152 4.16 -9.70 17.59
C ILE A 152 3.92 -8.24 17.98
N ASN A 153 3.94 -7.95 19.28
CA ASN A 153 3.86 -6.56 19.74
C ASN A 153 5.12 -5.82 19.31
N VAL A 154 4.96 -4.67 18.67
CA VAL A 154 6.06 -3.82 18.21
C VAL A 154 5.69 -2.37 18.43
N LYS A 155 6.69 -1.54 18.74
CA LYS A 155 6.55 -0.09 18.84
C LYS A 155 7.80 0.60 18.32
N PHE A 156 7.64 1.85 17.89
CA PHE A 156 8.76 2.74 17.66
C PHE A 156 9.49 3.05 18.98
N THR A 157 10.81 3.22 18.89
CA THR A 157 11.68 3.75 19.94
C THR A 157 12.38 4.97 19.37
N ILE A 158 12.42 6.07 20.13
CA ILE A 158 13.17 7.27 19.76
C ILE A 158 14.38 7.39 20.69
N TYR A 159 15.57 7.49 20.12
CA TYR A 159 16.83 7.58 20.87
C TYR A 159 17.29 9.03 21.02
N ASP A 160 17.03 9.86 20.01
CA ASP A 160 17.33 11.28 19.97
C ASP A 160 16.38 11.96 18.94
N PRO A 161 16.38 13.30 18.79
CA PRO A 161 15.46 14.02 17.90
C PRO A 161 15.51 13.63 16.42
N HIS A 162 16.46 12.80 15.99
CA HIS A 162 16.62 12.37 14.60
C HIS A 162 16.77 10.86 14.45
N THR A 163 16.86 10.08 15.54
CA THR A 163 17.13 8.64 15.46
C THR A 163 16.00 7.83 16.08
N PHE A 164 15.49 6.87 15.32
CA PHE A 164 14.49 5.92 15.79
C PHE A 164 14.92 4.47 15.53
N GLY A 165 14.20 3.55 16.17
CA GLY A 165 14.31 2.10 15.96
C GLY A 165 13.05 1.41 16.43
N PHE A 166 13.16 0.13 16.77
CA PHE A 166 12.02 -0.72 17.06
C PHE A 166 12.22 -1.48 18.36
N ALA A 167 11.17 -1.58 19.16
CA ALA A 167 11.12 -2.48 20.31
C ALA A 167 10.09 -3.57 20.07
N LEU A 168 10.55 -4.82 20.02
CA LEU A 168 9.70 -6.01 19.97
C LEU A 168 9.33 -6.46 21.39
N GLY A 169 8.07 -6.82 21.58
CA GLY A 169 7.61 -7.52 22.78
C GLY A 169 8.14 -8.95 22.84
N ASN A 170 7.75 -9.72 23.86
CA ASN A 170 8.15 -11.12 23.99
C ASN A 170 7.81 -11.94 22.72
N HIS A 171 8.79 -12.67 22.19
CA HIS A 171 8.66 -13.44 20.96
C HIS A 171 9.63 -14.62 20.95
N ASP A 172 9.40 -15.58 20.04
CA ASP A 172 10.26 -16.72 19.77
C ASP A 172 11.42 -16.29 18.88
N LYS A 173 12.61 -16.16 19.47
CA LYS A 173 13.85 -15.74 18.80
C LYS A 173 14.38 -16.76 17.78
N SER A 174 13.82 -17.97 17.73
CA SER A 174 14.22 -18.99 16.74
C SER A 174 13.56 -18.81 15.38
N ARG A 175 12.67 -17.81 15.23
CA ARG A 175 11.88 -17.57 14.03
C ARG A 175 12.16 -16.19 13.46
N ALA A 176 12.16 -16.10 12.13
CA ALA A 176 12.29 -14.83 11.44
C ALA A 176 11.04 -13.95 11.67
N ILE A 177 11.25 -12.64 11.78
CA ILE A 177 10.21 -11.64 12.00
C ILE A 177 10.27 -10.63 10.86
N VAL A 178 9.11 -10.13 10.45
CA VAL A 178 8.99 -8.99 9.54
C VAL A 178 8.31 -7.84 10.27
N VAL A 179 8.95 -6.68 10.29
CA VAL A 179 8.42 -5.42 10.83
C VAL A 179 7.97 -4.51 9.69
N ASP A 180 6.81 -3.89 9.89
CA ASP A 180 6.01 -3.10 8.93
C ASP A 180 5.72 -3.76 7.56
N PRO A 181 5.37 -5.07 7.49
CA PRO A 181 5.14 -5.68 6.19
C PRO A 181 3.94 -5.08 5.47
N LEU A 182 4.03 -5.00 4.15
CA LEU A 182 2.83 -5.01 3.30
C LEU A 182 2.11 -6.35 3.52
N VAL A 183 0.98 -6.33 4.25
CA VAL A 183 0.23 -7.55 4.57
C VAL A 183 -0.26 -8.25 3.31
N TYR A 184 -0.86 -7.51 2.38
CA TYR A 184 -1.03 -7.90 0.98
C TYR A 184 -1.44 -6.70 0.12
N SER A 185 -1.29 -6.86 -1.18
CA SER A 185 -1.98 -6.07 -2.21
C SER A 185 -2.39 -7.06 -3.31
N THR A 186 -3.57 -6.87 -3.89
CA THR A 186 -4.10 -7.76 -4.92
C THR A 186 -4.87 -6.96 -5.96
N PHE A 187 -5.07 -7.56 -7.13
CA PHE A 187 -5.95 -7.02 -8.16
C PHE A 187 -7.30 -7.72 -8.06
N LEU A 188 -8.38 -6.93 -8.02
CA LEU A 188 -9.74 -7.42 -7.97
C LEU A 188 -10.56 -6.69 -9.03
N GLY A 189 -10.87 -7.37 -10.12
CA GLY A 189 -11.56 -6.80 -11.28
C GLY A 189 -11.50 -7.75 -12.49
N GLY A 190 -12.21 -7.38 -13.55
CA GLY A 190 -12.15 -8.01 -14.87
C GLY A 190 -11.46 -7.11 -15.90
N LEU A 191 -11.82 -7.26 -17.17
CA LEU A 191 -11.20 -6.56 -18.29
C LEU A 191 -11.77 -5.15 -18.57
N ASN A 192 -12.91 -4.80 -17.97
CA ASN A 192 -13.56 -3.50 -18.17
C ASN A 192 -13.49 -2.65 -16.88
N LEU A 193 -14.47 -1.79 -16.65
CA LEU A 193 -14.51 -0.86 -15.52
C LEU A 193 -15.16 -1.53 -14.30
N ASP A 194 -14.38 -1.58 -13.23
CA ASP A 194 -14.81 -2.07 -11.93
C ASP A 194 -14.51 -1.01 -10.88
N ALA A 195 -15.49 -0.70 -10.04
CA ALA A 195 -15.32 0.25 -8.96
C ALA A 195 -15.85 -0.35 -7.65
N SER A 196 -14.97 -0.41 -6.65
CA SER A 196 -15.36 -0.67 -5.27
C SER A 196 -15.96 0.59 -4.66
N GLU A 197 -17.15 0.46 -4.09
CA GLU A 197 -17.86 1.58 -3.44
C GLU A 197 -17.67 1.55 -1.93
N ASP A 198 -17.56 0.35 -1.34
CA ASP A 198 -17.34 0.19 0.10
C ASP A 198 -16.70 -1.17 0.45
N LEU A 199 -16.04 -1.24 1.61
CA LEU A 199 -15.44 -2.45 2.15
C LEU A 199 -15.54 -2.56 3.67
N ILE A 200 -15.53 -3.80 4.17
CA ILE A 200 -15.57 -4.10 5.62
C ILE A 200 -14.78 -5.38 5.92
N VAL A 201 -14.22 -5.46 7.13
CA VAL A 201 -13.39 -6.60 7.58
C VAL A 201 -14.10 -7.34 8.72
N ASP A 202 -14.20 -8.67 8.63
CA ASP A 202 -14.75 -9.49 9.71
C ASP A 202 -13.73 -9.80 10.82
N SER A 203 -14.19 -10.40 11.92
CA SER A 203 -13.34 -10.76 13.06
C SER A 203 -12.28 -11.83 12.76
N TYR A 204 -12.39 -12.51 11.62
CA TYR A 204 -11.40 -13.48 11.13
C TYR A 204 -10.40 -12.84 10.15
N GLY A 205 -10.52 -11.54 9.88
CA GLY A 205 -9.65 -10.79 8.97
C GLY A 205 -10.01 -10.93 7.50
N ASN A 206 -11.17 -11.51 7.16
CA ASN A 206 -11.61 -11.56 5.76
C ASN A 206 -12.16 -10.21 5.33
N VAL A 207 -11.86 -9.79 4.11
CA VAL A 207 -12.31 -8.51 3.57
C VAL A 207 -13.48 -8.73 2.63
N TYR A 208 -14.57 -8.01 2.88
CA TYR A 208 -15.75 -7.95 2.05
C TYR A 208 -15.72 -6.66 1.26
N VAL A 209 -15.91 -6.74 -0.05
CA VAL A 209 -15.92 -5.59 -0.97
C VAL A 209 -17.24 -5.62 -1.73
N ALA A 210 -17.92 -4.48 -1.77
CA ALA A 210 -19.10 -4.27 -2.60
C ALA A 210 -18.87 -3.08 -3.54
N GLY A 211 -19.42 -3.19 -4.73
CA GLY A 211 -19.24 -2.18 -5.76
C GLY A 211 -20.05 -2.54 -7.00
N TRP A 212 -19.66 -1.99 -8.14
CA TRP A 212 -20.24 -2.29 -9.43
C TRP A 212 -19.17 -2.62 -10.46
N THR A 213 -19.59 -3.38 -11.47
CA THR A 213 -18.73 -3.87 -12.54
C THR A 213 -19.51 -3.86 -13.86
N ASP A 214 -18.87 -3.45 -14.95
CA ASP A 214 -19.32 -3.73 -16.33
C ASP A 214 -18.48 -4.83 -17.01
N SER A 215 -17.63 -5.50 -16.23
CA SER A 215 -16.81 -6.63 -16.64
C SER A 215 -17.63 -7.92 -16.64
N ARG A 216 -17.75 -8.57 -17.81
CA ARG A 216 -18.38 -9.90 -17.91
C ARG A 216 -17.56 -11.01 -17.27
N ASP A 217 -16.27 -10.77 -17.11
CA ASP A 217 -15.26 -11.66 -16.60
C ASP A 217 -14.79 -11.29 -15.19
N TYR A 218 -15.54 -10.41 -14.49
CA TYR A 218 -15.29 -10.17 -13.06
C TYR A 218 -15.24 -11.50 -12.31
N PRO A 219 -14.23 -11.70 -11.43
CA PRO A 219 -13.95 -13.02 -10.90
C PRO A 219 -15.05 -13.44 -9.92
N THR A 220 -15.71 -14.57 -10.20
CA THR A 220 -16.77 -15.16 -9.37
C THR A 220 -16.40 -16.56 -8.91
N THR A 221 -16.95 -17.00 -7.78
CA THR A 221 -16.68 -18.33 -7.22
C THR A 221 -17.69 -19.37 -7.70
N SER A 222 -17.30 -20.65 -7.70
CA SER A 222 -18.26 -21.74 -7.90
C SER A 222 -19.32 -21.73 -6.80
N GLY A 223 -20.58 -21.99 -7.15
CA GLY A 223 -21.70 -21.94 -6.19
C GLY A 223 -22.15 -20.52 -5.79
N ALA A 224 -21.61 -19.46 -6.40
CA ALA A 224 -22.08 -18.10 -6.19
C ALA A 224 -23.56 -17.93 -6.60
N TYR A 225 -24.23 -16.93 -6.02
CA TYR A 225 -25.63 -16.60 -6.32
C TYR A 225 -25.84 -16.36 -7.83
N SER A 226 -24.97 -15.56 -8.45
CA SER A 226 -24.87 -15.42 -9.89
C SER A 226 -23.41 -15.33 -10.32
N ARG A 227 -23.10 -16.04 -11.39
CA ARG A 227 -21.80 -15.97 -12.09
C ARG A 227 -21.94 -15.29 -13.45
N THR A 228 -23.06 -14.65 -13.69
CA THR A 228 -23.41 -14.06 -14.98
C THR A 228 -23.77 -12.60 -14.78
N TYR A 229 -23.03 -11.77 -15.49
CA TYR A 229 -23.32 -10.36 -15.72
C TYR A 229 -24.53 -10.19 -16.64
N ARG A 230 -25.51 -9.35 -16.27
CA ARG A 230 -26.86 -9.32 -16.85
C ARG A 230 -27.34 -7.98 -17.39
N GLY A 231 -26.56 -6.90 -17.30
CA GLY A 231 -27.01 -5.56 -17.66
C GLY A 231 -25.96 -4.63 -18.28
N VAL A 232 -25.98 -3.37 -17.83
CA VAL A 232 -25.01 -2.30 -18.20
C VAL A 232 -23.94 -2.12 -17.14
N CYS A 233 -24.29 -2.34 -15.88
CA CYS A 233 -23.35 -2.62 -14.80
C CYS A 233 -24.13 -3.39 -13.74
N ASP A 234 -23.51 -4.39 -13.14
CA ASP A 234 -24.09 -5.16 -12.04
C ASP A 234 -23.34 -4.88 -10.76
N ILE A 235 -24.00 -5.07 -9.62
CA ILE A 235 -23.33 -5.09 -8.33
C ILE A 235 -22.44 -6.32 -8.27
N PHE A 236 -21.21 -6.18 -7.77
CA PHE A 236 -20.45 -7.32 -7.28
C PHE A 236 -20.38 -7.32 -5.76
N VAL A 237 -20.31 -8.51 -5.18
CA VAL A 237 -19.96 -8.69 -3.77
C VAL A 237 -18.89 -9.76 -3.70
N THR A 238 -17.73 -9.40 -3.18
CA THR A 238 -16.55 -10.26 -3.05
C THR A 238 -16.15 -10.39 -1.58
N LYS A 239 -15.83 -11.60 -1.13
CA LYS A 239 -15.12 -11.86 0.12
C LYS A 239 -13.75 -12.46 -0.17
N LEU A 240 -12.69 -11.80 0.25
CA LEU A 240 -11.30 -12.26 0.19
C LEU A 240 -10.91 -12.91 1.52
N ASN A 241 -10.05 -13.92 1.46
CA ASN A 241 -9.39 -14.44 2.65
C ASN A 241 -8.41 -13.40 3.24
N PRO A 242 -7.89 -13.59 4.47
CA PRO A 242 -7.07 -12.57 5.14
C PRO A 242 -5.72 -12.30 4.47
N SER A 243 -5.27 -13.17 3.57
CA SER A 243 -4.07 -12.94 2.78
C SER A 243 -4.32 -12.21 1.45
N GLY A 244 -5.58 -11.94 1.11
CA GLY A 244 -5.97 -11.35 -0.18
C GLY A 244 -5.68 -12.22 -1.40
N ALA A 245 -5.26 -13.48 -1.19
CA ALA A 245 -4.77 -14.36 -2.25
C ALA A 245 -5.88 -15.22 -2.88
N SER A 246 -7.03 -15.34 -2.24
CA SER A 246 -8.15 -16.16 -2.75
C SER A 246 -9.51 -15.57 -2.41
N LEU A 247 -10.46 -15.74 -3.33
CA LEU A 247 -11.87 -15.46 -3.12
C LEU A 247 -12.49 -16.59 -2.28
N ILE A 248 -13.06 -16.23 -1.13
CA ILE A 248 -13.92 -17.12 -0.33
C ILE A 248 -15.29 -17.21 -1.00
N TYR A 249 -15.85 -16.07 -1.40
CA TYR A 249 -16.99 -16.03 -2.31
C TYR A 249 -16.92 -14.78 -3.19
N SER A 250 -17.48 -14.83 -4.39
CA SER A 250 -17.69 -13.65 -5.22
C SER A 250 -18.85 -13.87 -6.19
N THR A 251 -19.75 -12.90 -6.30
CA THR A 251 -21.00 -12.98 -7.08
C THR A 251 -21.34 -11.68 -7.77
N TYR A 252 -22.09 -11.76 -8.86
CA TYR A 252 -22.88 -10.65 -9.38
C TYR A 252 -24.25 -10.57 -8.68
N ILE A 253 -24.83 -9.37 -8.62
CA ILE A 253 -26.21 -9.11 -8.22
C ILE A 253 -26.74 -7.99 -9.14
N GLY A 254 -27.76 -8.30 -9.94
CA GLY A 254 -28.29 -7.33 -10.89
C GLY A 254 -29.31 -7.91 -11.86
N GLY A 255 -29.86 -7.02 -12.68
CA GLY A 255 -30.81 -7.31 -13.74
C GLY A 255 -30.34 -6.74 -15.07
N SER A 256 -31.28 -6.31 -15.92
CA SER A 256 -31.02 -5.85 -17.29
C SER A 256 -30.53 -4.41 -17.42
N GLY A 257 -30.59 -3.63 -16.36
CA GLY A 257 -30.21 -2.21 -16.31
C GLY A 257 -28.85 -1.98 -15.65
N SER A 258 -28.70 -0.81 -15.04
CA SER A 258 -27.53 -0.45 -14.23
C SER A 258 -27.86 -0.60 -12.75
N ASP A 259 -27.04 -1.35 -12.04
CA ASP A 259 -27.21 -1.67 -10.63
C ASP A 259 -25.93 -1.30 -9.85
N TYR A 260 -26.10 -0.58 -8.74
CA TYR A 260 -25.00 0.00 -7.98
C TYR A 260 -25.17 -0.27 -6.49
N ALA A 261 -24.11 -0.75 -5.84
CA ALA A 261 -23.99 -0.75 -4.40
C ALA A 261 -23.45 0.60 -3.94
N ASN A 262 -23.85 1.06 -2.76
CA ASN A 262 -23.31 2.27 -2.13
C ASN A 262 -22.54 1.94 -0.84
N THR A 263 -22.97 0.92 -0.09
CA THR A 263 -22.33 0.53 1.17
C THR A 263 -22.59 -0.93 1.51
N ILE A 264 -21.69 -1.51 2.30
CA ILE A 264 -21.78 -2.86 2.86
C ILE A 264 -21.55 -2.83 4.37
N VAL A 265 -22.41 -3.52 5.13
CA VAL A 265 -22.25 -3.71 6.57
C VAL A 265 -22.39 -5.18 6.94
N LEU A 266 -21.75 -5.58 8.03
CA LEU A 266 -21.83 -6.94 8.58
C LEU A 266 -22.60 -6.92 9.90
N ASP A 267 -23.39 -7.97 10.14
CA ASP A 267 -23.86 -8.28 11.50
C ASP A 267 -22.80 -9.07 12.30
N SER A 268 -23.11 -9.38 13.56
CA SER A 268 -22.21 -10.14 14.45
C SER A 268 -22.00 -11.60 14.02
N MET A 269 -22.81 -12.12 13.11
CA MET A 269 -22.68 -13.46 12.54
C MET A 269 -21.90 -13.45 11.21
N GLY A 270 -21.51 -12.27 10.72
CA GLY A 270 -20.79 -12.09 9.46
C GLY A 270 -21.67 -12.11 8.21
N ASN A 271 -23.00 -11.93 8.37
CA ASN A 271 -23.91 -11.77 7.23
C ASN A 271 -23.75 -10.37 6.65
N ALA A 272 -23.62 -10.28 5.32
CA ALA A 272 -23.47 -9.03 4.60
C ALA A 272 -24.82 -8.42 4.21
N PHE A 273 -25.00 -7.14 4.56
CA PHE A 273 -26.12 -6.31 4.13
C PHE A 273 -25.58 -5.24 3.18
N ILE A 274 -26.14 -5.17 1.97
CA ILE A 274 -25.75 -4.19 0.96
C ILE A 274 -26.92 -3.25 0.73
N SER A 275 -26.63 -1.95 0.65
CA SER A 275 -27.61 -0.95 0.20
C SER A 275 -27.11 -0.25 -1.06
N GLY A 276 -28.03 0.24 -1.87
CA GLY A 276 -27.75 0.75 -3.20
C GLY A 276 -29.01 1.07 -3.98
N TYR A 277 -28.90 1.16 -5.30
CA TYR A 277 -30.03 1.41 -6.18
C TYR A 277 -29.95 0.58 -7.46
N THR A 278 -31.11 0.34 -8.06
CA THR A 278 -31.27 -0.42 -9.29
C THR A 278 -32.04 0.37 -10.32
N ARG A 279 -31.61 0.31 -11.58
CA ARG A 279 -32.39 0.74 -12.75
C ARG A 279 -32.95 -0.44 -13.53
N SER A 280 -32.80 -1.65 -13.01
CA SER A 280 -33.27 -2.90 -13.61
C SER A 280 -34.74 -3.14 -13.34
N SER A 281 -35.54 -3.29 -14.40
CA SER A 281 -36.97 -3.66 -14.29
C SER A 281 -37.16 -5.08 -13.75
N ASN A 282 -36.15 -5.93 -13.93
CA ASN A 282 -36.09 -7.34 -13.53
C ASN A 282 -35.02 -7.60 -12.46
N TYR A 283 -34.72 -6.61 -11.59
CA TYR A 283 -33.80 -6.80 -10.47
C TYR A 283 -34.24 -7.99 -9.60
N PRO A 284 -33.33 -8.85 -9.12
CA PRO A 284 -33.69 -9.98 -8.28
C PRO A 284 -34.24 -9.49 -6.93
N THR A 285 -35.56 -9.55 -6.76
CA THR A 285 -36.23 -9.21 -5.50
C THR A 285 -36.99 -10.42 -4.95
N SER A 286 -37.14 -10.47 -3.62
CA SER A 286 -38.27 -11.16 -3.03
C SER A 286 -39.56 -10.35 -3.26
N LYS A 287 -40.68 -10.74 -2.66
CA LYS A 287 -41.96 -10.02 -2.78
C LYS A 287 -41.77 -8.55 -2.35
N ARG A 288 -42.12 -7.61 -3.24
CA ARG A 288 -42.13 -6.17 -2.93
C ARG A 288 -43.14 -5.92 -1.80
N ILE A 289 -42.72 -5.16 -0.79
CA ILE A 289 -43.54 -4.71 0.34
C ILE A 289 -44.29 -3.45 -0.06
#